data_AF-A0A7X7H9P8-F1
#
_entry.id   AF-A0A7X7H9P8-F1
#
_cell.length_a   1.000
_cell.length_b   1.000
_cell.length_c   1.000
_cell.angle_alpha   90.00
_cell.angle_beta   90.00
_cell.angle_gamma   90.00
#
_symmetry.space_group_name_H-M   'P 1'
#
loop_
_entity.id
_entity.type
_entity.pdbx_description
1 polymer ?
#
loop_
_entity_poly.entity_id
_entity_poly.type
_entity_poly.pdbx_seq_one_letter_code
_entity_poly.pdbx_strand_id
1 'polypeptide(L)'
;MNSKVVFGQYYHTSSWLHRLDPRTKMVGIFLLIISLFLLENIYWLLGAFALIMALILSSRIPFGKFLNSLKMMTTLLLITVFFQLLFNRGTNYKEFHFTLSFFNLLIIITLLVLFFLSRKIIRKHRFFLFLLVVVFSFFLQTVLTSEPVLAQYSLRFYEDGLYTSFKIVMRIVSLILISALLTLTTKPTDLNIAMEKLARPLKYIGIKVSILSMMISIALRFIPTLINEAGRILKAQASRGTDFKEGKFHEKVTQIISLLVPMFVISYRRAYDLADAMEARGYIPESERTTISLLKFRFVDYISLVLVVLILTSLIVLKVMGYAI
;
A
#
# COMPACT_ATOMS: atom_id res chain seq x y z
N MET A 1 12.28 -23.67 -4.34
CA MET A 1 11.48 -22.43 -4.16
C MET A 1 11.89 -21.82 -2.84
N ASN A 2 12.54 -20.65 -2.86
CA ASN A 2 13.16 -20.02 -1.68
C ASN A 2 12.17 -19.86 -0.52
N SER A 3 12.31 -20.69 0.52
CA SER A 3 11.55 -20.61 1.76
C SER A 3 12.10 -19.53 2.70
N LYS A 4 12.26 -18.31 2.19
CA LYS A 4 12.31 -17.11 3.01
C LYS A 4 11.01 -16.35 2.73
N VAL A 5 9.92 -16.87 3.29
CA VAL A 5 8.73 -16.05 3.51
C VAL A 5 9.12 -15.05 4.59
N VAL A 6 9.85 -14.01 4.20
CA VAL A 6 10.16 -12.89 5.09
C VAL A 6 8.85 -12.12 5.22
N PHE A 7 8.16 -12.36 6.32
CA PHE A 7 7.08 -11.48 6.74
C PHE A 7 7.67 -10.08 6.96
N GLY A 8 7.20 -9.11 6.17
CA GLY A 8 7.55 -7.70 6.30
C GLY A 8 8.85 -7.26 5.62
N GLN A 9 8.90 -5.98 5.23
CA GLN A 9 10.06 -5.32 4.63
C GLN A 9 10.95 -4.64 5.68
N TYR A 10 10.99 -5.14 6.93
CA TYR A 10 11.73 -4.48 8.01
C TYR A 10 13.21 -4.30 7.67
N TYR A 11 13.71 -3.08 7.80
CA TYR A 11 15.10 -2.75 7.54
C TYR A 11 15.85 -2.59 8.87
N HIS A 12 16.89 -3.39 9.07
CA HIS A 12 17.67 -3.36 10.31
C HIS A 12 18.57 -2.13 10.32
N THR A 13 18.20 -1.10 11.09
CA THR A 13 19.01 0.11 11.30
C THR A 13 18.82 0.65 12.72
N SER A 14 19.83 1.34 13.23
CA SER A 14 19.82 1.99 14.54
C SER A 14 19.50 3.49 14.40
N SER A 15 18.21 3.84 14.42
CA SER A 15 17.76 5.23 14.55
C SER A 15 16.85 5.41 15.77
N TRP A 16 16.64 6.65 16.20
CA TRP A 16 15.69 6.97 17.28
C TRP A 16 14.29 6.45 16.95
N LEU A 17 13.88 6.58 15.69
CA LEU A 17 12.60 6.08 15.19
C LEU A 17 12.51 4.56 15.33
N HIS A 18 13.57 3.79 15.04
CA HIS A 18 13.53 2.33 15.28
C HIS A 18 13.36 1.96 16.76
N ARG A 19 13.79 2.82 17.69
CA ARG A 19 13.74 2.59 19.14
C ARG A 19 12.41 3.00 19.79
N LEU A 20 11.56 3.76 19.10
CA LEU A 20 10.23 4.12 19.60
C LEU A 20 9.35 2.88 19.78
N ASP A 21 8.47 2.95 20.78
CA ASP A 21 7.45 1.94 21.02
C ASP A 21 6.56 1.79 19.76
N PRO A 22 6.30 0.56 19.29
CA PRO A 22 5.49 0.33 18.11
C PRO A 22 4.07 0.93 18.23
N ARG A 23 3.49 1.00 19.43
CA ARG A 23 2.17 1.62 19.66
C ARG A 23 2.22 3.12 19.37
N THR A 24 3.25 3.80 19.86
CA THR A 24 3.46 5.22 19.64
C THR A 24 3.60 5.52 18.15
N LYS A 25 4.35 4.71 17.41
CA LYS A 25 4.47 4.85 15.96
C LYS A 25 3.15 4.64 15.25
N MET A 26 2.40 3.57 15.59
CA MET A 26 1.13 3.27 14.95
C MET A 26 0.12 4.40 15.17
N VAL A 27 -0.07 4.82 16.42
CA VAL A 27 -0.98 5.91 16.78
C VAL A 27 -0.50 7.22 16.14
N GLY A 28 0.79 7.55 16.26
CA GLY A 28 1.35 8.77 15.69
C GLY A 28 1.20 8.84 14.17
N ILE A 29 1.49 7.75 13.45
CA ILE A 29 1.32 7.71 11.99
C ILE A 29 -0.15 7.77 11.61
N PHE A 30 -1.05 7.13 12.36
CA PHE A 30 -2.49 7.24 12.13
C PHE A 30 -3.00 8.68 12.30
N LEU A 31 -2.57 9.38 13.35
CA LEU A 31 -2.91 10.79 13.56
C LEU A 31 -2.29 11.70 12.48
N LEU A 32 -1.08 11.41 12.01
CA LEU A 32 -0.47 12.13 10.89
C LEU A 32 -1.21 11.88 9.56
N ILE A 33 -1.71 10.67 9.33
CA ILE A 33 -2.58 10.38 8.18
C ILE A 33 -3.84 11.24 8.24
N ILE A 34 -4.53 11.28 9.39
CA ILE A 34 -5.71 12.15 9.59
C ILE A 34 -5.34 13.62 9.33
N SER A 35 -4.20 14.06 9.86
CA SER A 35 -3.69 15.42 9.67
C SER A 35 -3.53 15.77 8.19
N LEU A 36 -2.95 14.86 7.37
CA LEU A 36 -2.76 15.06 5.93
C LEU A 36 -4.08 15.22 5.15
N PHE A 37 -5.18 14.63 5.63
CA PHE A 37 -6.50 14.79 5.00
C PHE A 37 -7.14 16.14 5.27
N LEU A 38 -6.78 16.80 6.38
CA LEU A 38 -7.33 18.10 6.73
C LEU A 38 -6.74 19.25 5.89
N LEU A 39 -5.55 19.05 5.31
CA LEU A 39 -4.79 20.05 4.54
C LEU A 39 -5.30 20.20 3.10
N GLU A 40 -6.04 21.25 2.78
CA GLU A 40 -6.55 21.56 1.44
C GLU A 40 -5.63 22.49 0.64
N ASN A 41 -4.78 23.26 1.33
CA ASN A 41 -3.87 24.23 0.76
C ASN A 41 -2.50 23.60 0.44
N ILE A 42 -1.95 23.98 -0.72
CA ILE A 42 -0.69 23.45 -1.24
C ILE A 42 0.51 23.73 -0.32
N TYR A 43 0.56 24.90 0.33
CA TYR A 43 1.70 25.29 1.15
C TYR A 43 1.82 24.43 2.42
N TRP A 44 0.69 24.17 3.08
CA TRP A 44 0.65 23.30 4.25
C TRP A 44 0.93 21.84 3.87
N LEU A 45 0.44 21.39 2.72
CA LEU A 45 0.75 20.07 2.20
C LEU A 45 2.26 19.90 1.88
N LEU A 46 2.90 20.92 1.32
CA LEU A 46 4.35 20.95 1.11
C LEU A 46 5.11 20.91 2.44
N GLY A 47 4.66 21.66 3.45
CA GLY A 47 5.21 21.61 4.80
C GLY A 47 5.10 20.21 5.43
N ALA A 48 3.95 19.55 5.29
CA ALA A 48 3.75 18.19 5.77
C ALA A 48 4.63 17.17 5.01
N PHE A 49 4.77 17.32 3.69
CA PHE A 49 5.68 16.50 2.89
C PHE A 49 7.14 16.69 3.33
N ALA A 50 7.57 17.92 3.59
CA ALA A 50 8.91 18.22 4.11
C ALA A 50 9.14 17.58 5.49
N LEU A 51 8.15 17.62 6.38
CA LEU A 51 8.21 16.94 7.69
C LEU A 51 8.36 15.42 7.53
N ILE A 52 7.61 14.80 6.62
CA ILE A 52 7.73 13.36 6.34
C ILE A 52 9.11 13.04 5.76
N MET A 53 9.63 13.86 4.87
CA MET A 53 10.99 13.72 4.33
C MET A 53 12.05 13.83 5.43
N ALA A 54 11.89 14.78 6.37
CA ALA A 54 12.78 14.90 7.52
C ALA A 54 12.74 13.65 8.42
N LEU A 55 11.54 13.07 8.66
CA LEU A 55 11.40 11.80 9.40
C LEU A 55 12.07 10.63 8.68
N ILE A 56 11.95 10.57 7.35
CA ILE A 56 12.61 9.55 6.52
C ILE A 56 14.12 9.67 6.60
N LEU A 57 14.68 10.88 6.44
CA LEU A 57 16.12 11.11 6.56
C LEU A 57 16.62 10.76 7.98
N SER A 58 15.85 11.12 9.00
CA SER A 58 16.14 10.80 10.40
C SER A 58 16.08 9.29 10.69
N SER A 59 15.34 8.52 9.88
CA SER A 59 15.25 7.06 10.01
C SER A 59 16.55 6.32 9.64
N ARG A 60 17.48 6.99 8.94
CA ARG A 60 18.75 6.43 8.40
C ARG A 60 18.56 5.26 7.43
N ILE A 61 17.36 5.10 6.86
CA ILE A 61 17.07 4.10 5.84
C ILE A 61 17.37 4.71 4.46
N PRO A 62 18.03 3.99 3.54
CA PRO A 62 18.30 4.49 2.20
C PRO A 62 17.01 4.84 1.45
N PHE A 63 16.92 6.06 0.92
CA PHE A 63 15.71 6.60 0.28
C PHE A 63 15.18 5.71 -0.87
N GLY A 64 16.07 5.02 -1.59
CA GLY A 64 15.69 4.06 -2.63
C GLY A 64 14.77 2.94 -2.16
N LYS A 65 14.78 2.58 -0.86
CA LYS A 65 13.84 1.60 -0.30
C LYS A 65 12.42 2.15 -0.22
N PHE A 66 12.24 3.44 0.08
CA PHE A 66 10.93 4.10 0.05
C PHE A 66 10.40 4.25 -1.38
N LEU A 67 11.29 4.54 -2.35
CA LEU A 67 10.91 4.61 -3.76
C LEU A 67 10.39 3.28 -4.32
N ASN A 68 10.78 2.14 -3.75
CA ASN A 68 10.21 0.84 -4.14
C ASN A 68 8.72 0.73 -3.78
N SER A 69 8.29 1.36 -2.69
CA SER A 69 6.87 1.45 -2.31
C SER A 69 6.09 2.30 -3.32
N LEU A 70 6.69 3.40 -3.80
CA LEU A 70 6.09 4.23 -4.84
C LEU A 70 6.04 3.51 -6.19
N LYS A 71 7.03 2.66 -6.53
CA LYS A 71 7.10 1.95 -7.81
C LYS A 71 5.85 1.11 -8.11
N MET A 72 5.25 0.47 -7.11
CA MET A 72 4.02 -0.31 -7.30
C MET A 72 2.80 0.61 -7.56
N MET A 73 2.83 1.83 -7.02
CA MET A 73 1.74 2.81 -7.09
C MET A 73 1.93 3.86 -8.19
N THR A 74 3.03 3.85 -8.95
CA THR A 74 3.25 4.79 -10.06
C THR A 74 2.14 4.73 -11.11
N THR A 75 1.65 3.53 -11.43
CA THR A 75 0.53 3.35 -12.36
C THR A 75 -0.73 4.08 -11.86
N LEU A 76 -1.05 3.93 -10.57
CA LEU A 76 -2.20 4.61 -9.97
C LEU A 76 -2.01 6.13 -9.97
N LEU A 77 -0.84 6.63 -9.57
CA LEU A 77 -0.52 8.05 -9.56
C LEU A 77 -0.66 8.69 -10.95
N LEU A 78 -0.14 8.01 -11.99
CA LEU A 78 -0.25 8.48 -13.37
C LEU A 78 -1.70 8.51 -13.85
N ILE A 79 -2.50 7.50 -13.49
CA ILE A 79 -3.94 7.48 -13.76
C ILE A 79 -4.62 8.65 -13.05
N THR A 80 -4.31 8.91 -11.78
CA THR A 80 -4.90 10.02 -11.03
C THR A 80 -4.57 11.38 -11.66
N VAL A 81 -3.33 11.61 -12.07
CA VAL A 81 -2.95 12.85 -12.78
C VAL A 81 -3.73 12.98 -14.09
N PHE A 82 -3.76 11.92 -14.89
CA PHE A 82 -4.46 11.90 -16.17
C PHE A 82 -5.96 12.21 -16.00
N PHE A 83 -6.62 11.56 -15.05
CA PHE A 83 -8.03 11.83 -14.76
C PHE A 83 -8.25 13.26 -14.26
N GLN A 84 -7.39 13.75 -13.37
CA GLN A 84 -7.55 15.10 -12.84
C GLN A 84 -7.34 16.18 -13.91
N LEU A 85 -6.44 15.96 -14.86
CA LEU A 85 -6.22 16.90 -15.97
C LEU A 85 -7.41 16.95 -16.94
N LEU A 86 -8.10 15.82 -17.17
CA LEU A 86 -9.20 15.73 -18.13
C LEU A 86 -10.57 16.09 -17.54
N PHE A 87 -10.83 15.68 -16.30
CA PHE A 87 -12.17 15.72 -15.73
C PHE A 87 -12.37 16.83 -14.70
N ASN A 88 -11.30 17.45 -14.20
CA ASN A 88 -11.44 18.55 -13.25
C ASN A 88 -11.80 19.84 -13.99
N ARG A 89 -13.08 20.20 -13.98
CA ARG A 89 -13.59 21.40 -14.63
C ARG A 89 -13.37 22.62 -13.72
N GLY A 90 -12.44 23.48 -14.12
CA GLY A 90 -12.13 24.76 -13.50
C GLY A 90 -12.74 25.95 -14.24
N THR A 91 -12.46 27.17 -13.78
CA THR A 91 -12.92 28.40 -14.45
C THR A 91 -12.01 28.81 -15.61
N ASN A 92 -10.71 28.58 -15.47
CA ASN A 92 -9.70 28.91 -16.48
C ASN A 92 -9.34 27.66 -17.29
N TYR A 93 -9.61 27.71 -18.59
CA TYR A 93 -9.28 26.62 -19.51
C TYR A 93 -8.56 27.12 -20.75
N LYS A 94 -7.66 26.29 -21.26
CA LYS A 94 -7.09 26.42 -22.60
C LYS A 94 -7.75 25.39 -23.51
N GLU A 95 -8.35 25.85 -24.61
CA GLU A 95 -8.89 24.95 -25.63
C GLU A 95 -7.76 24.52 -26.56
N PHE A 96 -7.57 23.21 -26.67
CA PHE A 96 -6.74 22.63 -27.71
C PHE A 96 -7.67 22.06 -28.77
N HIS A 97 -7.57 22.61 -29.98
CA HIS A 97 -8.30 22.12 -31.12
C HIS A 97 -7.51 20.97 -31.74
N PHE A 98 -8.13 19.80 -31.81
CA PHE A 98 -7.56 18.63 -32.45
C PHE A 98 -8.29 18.38 -33.76
N THR A 99 -7.51 18.23 -34.83
CA THR A 99 -8.02 17.85 -36.15
C THR A 99 -7.66 16.39 -36.44
N LEU A 100 -8.68 15.55 -36.58
CA LEU A 100 -8.52 14.20 -37.06
C LEU A 100 -8.48 14.22 -38.58
N SER A 101 -7.30 13.99 -39.17
CA SER A 101 -7.10 13.79 -40.61
C SER A 101 -6.72 12.34 -40.87
N PHE A 102 -6.94 11.82 -42.09
CA PHE A 102 -6.53 10.47 -42.48
C PHE A 102 -5.04 10.22 -42.24
N PHE A 103 -4.21 11.24 -42.48
CA PHE A 103 -2.77 11.16 -42.27
C PHE A 103 -2.41 11.01 -40.78
N ASN A 104 -3.03 11.81 -39.92
CA ASN A 104 -2.85 11.73 -38.47
C ASN A 104 -3.32 10.37 -37.93
N LEU A 105 -4.46 9.87 -38.41
CA LEU A 105 -4.98 8.55 -38.02
C LEU A 105 -4.00 7.42 -38.40
N LEU A 106 -3.44 7.46 -39.61
CA LEU A 106 -2.47 6.48 -40.08
C LEU A 106 -1.20 6.50 -39.21
N ILE A 107 -0.68 7.68 -38.88
CA ILE A 107 0.49 7.81 -37.99
C ILE A 107 0.20 7.23 -36.60
N ILE A 108 -0.98 7.45 -36.05
CA ILE A 108 -1.36 6.92 -34.73
C ILE A 108 -1.44 5.40 -34.75
N ILE A 109 -2.06 4.83 -35.78
CA ILE A 109 -2.14 3.38 -35.96
C ILE A 109 -0.73 2.80 -36.09
N THR A 110 0.14 3.41 -36.90
CA THR A 110 1.53 2.98 -37.06
C THR A 110 2.30 3.04 -35.74
N LEU A 111 2.17 4.13 -34.97
CA LEU A 111 2.81 4.26 -33.64
C LEU A 111 2.30 3.22 -32.64
N LEU A 112 0.99 2.93 -32.62
CA LEU A 112 0.41 1.90 -31.76
C LEU A 112 0.84 0.48 -32.16
N VAL A 113 0.91 0.19 -33.46
CA VAL A 113 1.41 -1.10 -33.98
C VAL A 113 2.89 -1.28 -33.63
N LEU A 114 3.71 -0.23 -33.79
CA LEU A 114 5.13 -0.24 -33.45
C LEU A 114 5.34 -0.42 -31.94
N PHE A 115 4.50 0.22 -31.11
CA PHE A 115 4.44 -0.03 -29.67
C PHE A 115 4.10 -1.49 -29.35
N PHE A 116 3.11 -2.08 -30.04
CA PHE A 116 2.71 -3.47 -29.82
C PHE A 116 3.80 -4.47 -30.23
N LEU A 117 4.57 -4.18 -31.29
CA LEU A 117 5.76 -4.94 -31.68
C LEU A 117 6.89 -4.83 -30.65
N SER A 118 7.10 -3.64 -30.08
CA SER A 118 8.11 -3.36 -29.05
C SER A 118 7.83 -4.07 -27.70
N ARG A 119 6.65 -4.68 -27.55
CA ARG A 119 6.22 -5.42 -26.35
C ARG A 119 7.20 -6.54 -25.93
N LYS A 120 7.99 -7.07 -26.86
CA LYS A 120 8.98 -8.13 -26.59
C LYS A 120 10.29 -7.59 -25.98
N ILE A 121 10.61 -6.31 -26.19
CA ILE A 121 11.94 -5.73 -25.89
C ILE A 121 11.95 -4.84 -24.63
N ILE A 122 10.85 -4.15 -24.28
CA ILE A 122 10.82 -3.21 -23.11
C ILE A 122 9.80 -3.63 -22.04
N ARG A 123 10.00 -4.82 -21.46
CA ARG A 123 9.09 -5.38 -20.43
C ARG A 123 8.95 -4.51 -19.17
N LYS A 124 10.01 -3.78 -18.79
CA LYS A 124 10.10 -3.04 -17.52
C LYS A 124 9.39 -1.68 -17.53
N HIS A 125 9.33 -0.99 -18.67
CA HIS A 125 8.80 0.38 -18.81
C HIS A 125 7.60 0.50 -19.77
N ARG A 126 6.95 -0.62 -20.09
CA ARG A 126 5.81 -0.69 -21.04
C ARG A 126 4.72 0.35 -20.82
N PHE A 127 4.38 0.63 -19.56
CA PHE A 127 3.32 1.56 -19.22
C PHE A 127 3.71 3.02 -19.50
N PHE A 128 4.96 3.38 -19.21
CA PHE A 128 5.47 4.72 -19.47
C PHE A 128 5.61 4.99 -20.97
N LEU A 129 6.09 4.00 -21.74
CA LEU A 129 6.14 4.11 -23.20
C LEU A 129 4.75 4.21 -23.82
N PHE A 130 3.77 3.47 -23.31
CA PHE A 130 2.38 3.60 -23.76
C PHE A 130 1.86 5.02 -23.53
N LEU A 131 2.04 5.57 -22.32
CA LEU A 131 1.64 6.94 -22.00
C LEU A 131 2.32 7.96 -22.93
N LEU A 132 3.62 7.80 -23.16
CA LEU A 132 4.40 8.70 -24.03
C LEU A 132 3.90 8.65 -25.48
N VAL A 133 3.65 7.46 -26.02
CA VAL A 133 3.11 7.28 -27.38
C VAL A 133 1.72 7.93 -27.49
N VAL A 134 0.87 7.76 -26.48
CA VAL A 134 -0.45 8.40 -26.44
C VAL A 134 -0.31 9.92 -26.41
N VAL A 135 0.49 10.49 -25.50
CA VAL A 135 0.70 11.94 -25.44
C VAL A 135 1.29 12.48 -26.76
N PHE A 136 2.26 11.78 -27.34
CA PHE A 136 2.87 12.13 -28.62
C PHE A 136 1.86 12.08 -29.78
N SER A 137 0.95 11.10 -29.78
CA SER A 137 -0.13 11.03 -30.78
C SER A 137 -1.08 12.22 -30.71
N PHE A 138 -1.46 12.66 -29.51
CA PHE A 138 -2.25 13.89 -29.33
C PHE A 138 -1.47 15.13 -29.76
N PHE A 139 -0.18 15.21 -29.43
CA PHE A 139 0.67 16.32 -29.87
C PHE A 139 0.75 16.42 -31.41
N LEU A 140 0.96 15.31 -32.11
CA LEU A 140 1.03 15.31 -33.58
C LEU A 140 -0.26 15.81 -34.23
N GLN A 141 -1.43 15.52 -33.64
CA GLN A 141 -2.71 16.03 -34.13
C GLN A 141 -2.84 17.56 -34.04
N THR A 142 -2.07 18.23 -33.18
CA THR A 142 -2.06 19.70 -33.07
C THR A 142 -1.08 20.36 -34.02
N VAL A 143 -0.02 19.66 -34.44
CA VAL A 143 1.07 20.20 -35.28
C VAL A 143 0.83 19.93 -36.77
N LEU A 144 0.36 18.72 -37.11
CA LEU A 144 0.10 18.34 -38.49
C LEU A 144 -1.38 18.53 -38.83
N THR A 145 -1.70 19.72 -39.33
CA THR A 145 -3.02 20.02 -39.90
C THR A 145 -2.97 19.73 -41.39
N SER A 146 -3.53 18.61 -41.83
CA SER A 146 -3.61 18.22 -43.24
C SER A 146 -5.07 18.10 -43.68
N GLU A 147 -5.45 18.76 -44.77
CA GLU A 147 -6.74 18.51 -45.41
C GLU A 147 -6.71 17.17 -46.17
N PRO A 148 -7.78 16.36 -46.21
CA PRO A 148 -9.13 16.58 -45.67
C PRO A 148 -9.29 16.23 -44.17
N VAL A 149 -10.12 17.00 -43.47
CA VAL A 149 -10.41 16.80 -42.04
C VAL A 149 -11.63 15.90 -41.88
N LEU A 150 -11.48 14.79 -41.15
CA LEU A 150 -12.53 13.83 -40.83
C LEU A 150 -13.40 14.27 -39.64
N ALA A 151 -12.78 14.81 -38.59
CA ALA A 151 -13.47 15.28 -37.39
C ALA A 151 -12.65 16.36 -36.67
N GLN A 152 -13.35 17.36 -36.13
CA GLN A 152 -12.76 18.36 -35.25
C GLN A 152 -13.33 18.16 -33.84
N TYR A 153 -12.45 18.09 -32.85
CA TYR A 153 -12.85 18.04 -31.45
C TYR A 153 -11.94 18.95 -30.64
N SER A 154 -12.51 19.66 -29.66
CA SER A 154 -11.74 20.48 -28.74
C SER A 154 -11.64 19.78 -27.39
N LEU A 155 -10.42 19.70 -26.85
CA LEU A 155 -10.20 19.30 -25.48
C LEU A 155 -9.92 20.55 -24.65
N ARG A 156 -10.71 20.76 -23.61
CA ARG A 156 -10.48 21.85 -22.65
C ARG A 156 -9.57 21.34 -21.56
N PHE A 157 -8.38 21.92 -21.47
CA PHE A 157 -7.48 21.68 -20.34
C PHE A 157 -7.66 22.79 -19.32
N TYR A 158 -8.09 22.41 -18.11
CA TYR A 158 -8.32 23.35 -17.01
C TYR A 158 -7.04 23.53 -16.19
N GLU A 159 -6.66 24.78 -15.92
CA GLU A 159 -5.48 25.08 -15.08
C GLU A 159 -5.67 24.55 -13.64
N ASP A 160 -6.92 24.58 -13.15
CA ASP A 160 -7.32 23.98 -11.87
C ASP A 160 -7.11 22.45 -11.84
N GLY A 161 -7.17 21.80 -13.00
CA GLY A 161 -6.83 20.38 -13.18
C GLY A 161 -5.39 20.10 -12.82
N LEU A 162 -4.46 20.93 -13.28
CA LEU A 162 -3.04 20.80 -12.97
C LEU A 162 -2.79 21.03 -11.47
N TYR A 163 -3.33 22.11 -10.90
CA TYR A 163 -3.16 22.43 -9.48
C TYR A 163 -3.70 21.32 -8.56
N THR A 164 -4.91 20.84 -8.85
CA THR A 164 -5.53 19.78 -8.05
C THR A 164 -4.83 18.44 -8.24
N SER A 165 -4.33 18.15 -9.45
CA SER A 165 -3.57 16.92 -9.72
C SER A 165 -2.29 16.89 -8.88
N PHE A 166 -1.58 18.01 -8.79
CA PHE A 166 -0.39 18.14 -7.97
C PHE A 166 -0.71 17.94 -6.49
N LYS A 167 -1.76 18.59 -5.97
CA LYS A 167 -2.19 18.40 -4.56
C LYS A 167 -2.51 16.94 -4.24
N ILE A 168 -3.28 16.27 -5.10
CA ILE A 168 -3.66 14.87 -4.87
C ILE A 168 -2.42 13.95 -4.94
N VAL A 169 -1.55 14.12 -5.93
CA VAL A 169 -0.31 13.33 -6.04
C VAL A 169 0.57 13.53 -4.81
N MET A 170 0.81 14.78 -4.40
CA MET A 170 1.61 15.07 -3.22
C MET A 170 1.02 14.43 -1.96
N ARG A 171 -0.31 14.47 -1.79
CA ARG A 171 -0.98 13.82 -0.67
C ARG A 171 -0.83 12.30 -0.71
N ILE A 172 -1.06 11.67 -1.86
CA ILE A 172 -0.92 10.22 -2.02
C ILE A 172 0.53 9.80 -1.77
N VAL A 173 1.52 10.51 -2.32
CA VAL A 173 2.94 10.22 -2.09
C VAL A 173 3.26 10.34 -0.59
N SER A 174 2.82 11.40 0.09
CA SER A 174 2.97 11.55 1.55
C SER A 174 2.38 10.36 2.34
N LEU A 175 1.16 9.94 1.99
CA LEU A 175 0.49 8.79 2.64
C LEU A 175 1.24 7.48 2.42
N ILE A 176 1.79 7.26 1.22
CA ILE A 176 2.57 6.07 0.92
C ILE A 176 3.89 6.09 1.70
N LEU A 177 4.58 7.24 1.70
CA LEU A 177 5.86 7.42 2.36
C LEU A 177 5.76 7.22 3.88
N ILE A 178 4.73 7.76 4.53
CA ILE A 178 4.54 7.59 5.97
C ILE A 178 4.14 6.15 6.34
N SER A 179 3.34 5.48 5.52
CA SER A 179 3.00 4.06 5.71
C SER A 179 4.22 3.15 5.50
N ALA A 180 5.05 3.45 4.50
CA ALA A 180 6.32 2.77 4.28
C ALA A 180 7.27 2.97 5.46
N LEU A 181 7.29 4.14 6.08
CA LEU A 181 8.08 4.41 7.29
C LEU A 181 7.71 3.47 8.44
N LEU A 182 6.42 3.23 8.69
CA LEU A 182 5.98 2.26 9.71
C LEU A 182 6.49 0.84 9.40
N THR A 183 6.31 0.41 8.16
CA THR A 183 6.59 -0.95 7.69
C THR A 183 8.09 -1.25 7.66
N LEU A 184 8.92 -0.27 7.30
CA LEU A 184 10.37 -0.43 7.25
C LEU A 184 11.03 -0.32 8.63
N THR A 185 10.44 0.41 9.57
CA THR A 185 11.06 0.71 10.89
C THR A 185 10.52 -0.13 12.05
N THR A 186 9.49 -0.95 11.83
CA THR A 186 8.85 -1.77 12.86
C THR A 186 8.75 -3.22 12.43
N LYS A 187 9.17 -4.15 13.29
CA LYS A 187 9.08 -5.58 13.00
C LYS A 187 7.61 -6.02 12.99
N PRO A 188 7.19 -6.94 12.11
CA PRO A 188 5.81 -7.42 12.09
C PRO A 188 5.36 -8.03 13.42
N THR A 189 6.24 -8.74 14.12
CA THR A 189 5.95 -9.29 15.46
C THR A 189 5.59 -8.20 16.45
N ASP A 190 6.33 -7.10 16.44
CA ASP A 190 6.18 -5.99 17.37
C ASP A 190 4.94 -5.16 17.02
N LEU A 191 4.64 -5.03 15.71
CA LEU A 191 3.41 -4.43 15.20
C LEU A 191 2.18 -5.19 15.68
N ASN A 192 2.20 -6.52 15.60
CA ASN A 192 1.09 -7.36 16.07
C ASN A 192 0.86 -7.21 17.59
N ILE A 193 1.92 -7.20 18.40
CA ILE A 193 1.81 -6.97 19.85
C ILE A 193 1.26 -5.57 20.14
N ALA A 194 1.64 -4.55 19.36
CA ALA A 194 1.09 -3.21 19.51
C ALA A 194 -0.38 -3.13 19.13
N MET A 195 -0.79 -3.73 18.01
CA MET A 195 -2.20 -3.84 17.61
C MET A 195 -3.03 -4.51 18.70
N GLU A 196 -2.51 -5.59 19.29
CA GLU A 196 -3.16 -6.27 20.40
C GLU A 196 -3.38 -5.35 21.60
N LYS A 197 -2.34 -4.61 22.02
CA LYS A 197 -2.44 -3.70 23.17
C LYS A 197 -3.36 -2.51 22.87
N LEU A 198 -3.37 -2.00 21.65
CA LEU A 198 -4.27 -0.93 21.20
C LEU A 198 -5.73 -1.40 21.12
N ALA A 199 -5.98 -2.70 20.97
CA ALA A 199 -7.32 -3.28 20.99
C ALA A 199 -7.88 -3.48 22.42
N ARG A 200 -7.07 -3.36 23.49
CA ARG A 200 -7.53 -3.48 24.89
C ARG A 200 -8.76 -2.63 25.28
N PRO A 201 -8.93 -1.36 24.87
CA PRO A 201 -10.13 -0.59 25.17
C PRO A 201 -11.43 -1.23 24.65
N LEU A 202 -11.37 -2.12 23.65
CA LEU A 202 -12.57 -2.85 23.21
C LEU A 202 -13.13 -3.80 24.28
N LYS A 203 -12.39 -4.06 25.39
CA LYS A 203 -12.91 -4.76 26.58
C LYS A 203 -14.16 -4.07 27.14
N TYR A 204 -14.26 -2.74 27.05
CA TYR A 204 -15.42 -1.99 27.54
C TYR A 204 -16.69 -2.24 26.71
N ILE A 205 -16.55 -2.66 25.46
CA ILE A 205 -17.67 -2.95 24.53
C ILE A 205 -18.08 -4.44 24.65
N GLY A 206 -17.54 -5.18 25.63
CA GLY A 206 -17.82 -6.60 25.85
C GLY A 206 -16.96 -7.55 25.01
N ILE A 207 -15.99 -7.04 24.23
CA ILE A 207 -15.09 -7.88 23.42
C ILE A 207 -13.95 -8.41 24.30
N LYS A 208 -13.83 -9.73 24.43
CA LYS A 208 -12.75 -10.41 25.18
C LYS A 208 -11.41 -10.35 24.41
N VAL A 209 -10.67 -9.24 24.55
CA VAL A 209 -9.41 -8.97 23.83
C VAL A 209 -8.33 -10.03 24.08
N SER A 210 -8.32 -10.68 25.26
CA SER A 210 -7.37 -11.76 25.60
C SER A 210 -7.52 -12.99 24.70
N ILE A 211 -8.76 -13.36 24.36
CA ILE A 211 -9.07 -14.49 23.48
C ILE A 211 -8.64 -14.14 22.04
N LEU A 212 -8.93 -12.91 21.61
CA LEU A 212 -8.53 -12.42 20.29
C LEU A 212 -7.00 -12.38 20.13
N SER A 213 -6.29 -11.88 21.15
CA SER A 213 -4.82 -11.90 21.23
C SER A 213 -4.28 -13.31 21.03
N MET A 214 -4.83 -14.28 21.77
CA MET A 214 -4.45 -15.68 21.67
C MET A 214 -4.66 -16.21 20.25
N MET A 215 -5.84 -16.01 19.68
CA MET A 215 -6.16 -16.47 18.31
C MET A 215 -5.19 -15.90 17.29
N ILE A 216 -4.88 -14.60 17.37
CA ILE A 216 -3.93 -13.93 16.47
C ILE A 216 -2.51 -14.48 16.68
N SER A 217 -2.06 -14.65 17.93
CA SER A 217 -0.72 -15.17 18.24
C SER A 217 -0.54 -16.62 17.75
N ILE A 218 -1.55 -17.46 17.96
CA ILE A 218 -1.61 -18.83 17.47
C ILE A 218 -1.60 -18.84 15.93
N ALA A 219 -2.42 -18.01 15.28
CA ALA A 219 -2.47 -17.90 13.83
C ALA A 219 -1.10 -17.49 13.26
N LEU A 220 -0.49 -16.41 13.77
CA LEU A 220 0.82 -15.94 13.32
C LEU A 220 1.91 -16.99 13.48
N ARG A 221 1.88 -17.76 14.57
CA ARG A 221 2.81 -18.88 14.79
C ARG A 221 2.57 -20.02 13.80
N PHE A 222 1.32 -20.32 13.48
CA PHE A 222 0.98 -21.42 12.58
C PHE A 222 1.16 -21.08 11.11
N ILE A 223 1.04 -19.81 10.68
CA ILE A 223 1.16 -19.42 9.28
C ILE A 223 2.45 -19.99 8.62
N PRO A 224 3.66 -19.80 9.18
CA PRO A 224 4.87 -20.41 8.61
C PRO A 224 4.80 -21.94 8.52
N THR A 225 4.25 -22.59 9.54
CA THR A 225 4.14 -24.06 9.58
C THR A 225 3.14 -24.59 8.57
N LEU A 226 2.03 -23.90 8.33
CA LEU A 226 1.02 -24.24 7.33
C LEU A 226 1.56 -24.06 5.92
N ILE A 227 2.34 -23.01 5.67
CA ILE A 227 3.01 -22.81 4.38
C ILE A 227 4.00 -23.95 4.10
N ASN A 228 4.77 -24.37 5.12
CA ASN A 228 5.69 -25.50 4.98
C ASN A 228 4.96 -26.83 4.74
N GLU A 229 3.83 -27.06 5.42
CA GLU A 229 2.99 -28.25 5.21
C GLU A 229 2.39 -28.28 3.80
N ALA A 230 1.82 -27.16 3.35
CA ALA A 230 1.31 -27.01 1.99
C ALA A 230 2.41 -27.29 0.97
N GLY A 231 3.63 -26.79 1.21
CA GLY A 231 4.80 -27.10 0.37
C GLY A 231 5.19 -28.58 0.34
N ARG A 232 5.04 -29.32 1.45
CA ARG A 232 5.25 -30.77 1.49
C ARG A 232 4.17 -31.53 0.72
N ILE A 233 2.91 -31.19 0.94
CA ILE A 233 1.78 -31.83 0.26
C ILE A 233 1.86 -31.58 -1.24
N LEU A 234 2.16 -30.35 -1.66
CA LEU A 234 2.38 -30.01 -3.07
C LEU A 234 3.47 -30.89 -3.71
N LYS A 235 4.61 -31.08 -3.03
CA LYS A 235 5.68 -31.96 -3.54
C LYS A 235 5.26 -33.43 -3.58
N ALA A 236 4.52 -33.90 -2.58
CA ALA A 236 4.03 -35.28 -2.53
C ALA A 236 2.99 -35.56 -3.63
N GLN A 237 2.08 -34.63 -3.88
CA GLN A 237 1.07 -34.72 -4.94
C GLN A 237 1.74 -34.63 -6.32
N ALA A 238 2.71 -33.73 -6.50
CA ALA A 238 3.52 -33.69 -7.72
C ALA A 238 4.25 -35.03 -7.99
N SER A 239 4.76 -35.70 -6.94
CA SER A 239 5.33 -37.04 -7.05
C SER A 239 4.31 -38.13 -7.42
N ARG A 240 3.01 -37.88 -7.20
CA ARG A 240 1.90 -38.76 -7.59
C ARG A 240 1.33 -38.41 -8.98
N GLY A 241 2.02 -37.55 -9.74
CA GLY A 241 1.65 -37.21 -11.11
C GLY A 241 0.65 -36.07 -11.26
N THR A 242 0.30 -35.34 -10.19
CA THR A 242 -0.56 -34.15 -10.32
C THR A 242 0.28 -32.92 -10.68
N ASP A 243 0.13 -32.39 -11.88
CA ASP A 243 0.77 -31.13 -12.27
C ASP A 243 -0.13 -29.93 -11.96
N PHE A 244 0.30 -29.08 -11.02
CA PHE A 244 -0.45 -27.89 -10.58
C PHE A 244 -0.28 -26.67 -11.50
N LYS A 245 0.62 -26.71 -12.47
CA LYS A 245 0.91 -25.57 -13.36
C LYS A 245 0.11 -25.63 -14.66
N GLU A 246 -0.16 -26.84 -15.13
CA GLU A 246 -0.83 -27.09 -16.40
C GLU A 246 -2.24 -27.67 -16.18
N GLY A 247 -3.11 -27.48 -17.17
CA GLY A 247 -4.47 -28.03 -17.16
C GLY A 247 -5.59 -27.01 -17.35
N LYS A 248 -6.76 -27.54 -17.69
CA LYS A 248 -8.02 -26.79 -17.84
C LYS A 248 -8.53 -26.30 -16.49
N PHE A 249 -9.47 -25.34 -16.50
CA PHE A 249 -10.03 -24.77 -15.26
C PHE A 249 -10.56 -25.84 -14.29
N HIS A 250 -11.28 -26.86 -14.78
CA HIS A 250 -11.79 -27.96 -13.96
C HIS A 250 -10.68 -28.79 -13.30
N GLU A 251 -9.60 -29.08 -14.03
CA GLU A 251 -8.46 -29.84 -13.50
C GLU A 251 -7.76 -29.06 -12.38
N LYS A 252 -7.64 -27.73 -12.52
CA LYS A 252 -7.11 -26.85 -11.46
C LYS A 252 -7.96 -26.88 -10.19
N VAL A 253 -9.28 -26.97 -10.32
CA VAL A 253 -10.17 -27.09 -9.16
C VAL A 253 -9.95 -28.41 -8.43
N THR A 254 -9.91 -29.53 -9.16
CA THR A 254 -9.64 -30.86 -8.57
C THR A 254 -8.28 -30.91 -7.87
N GLN A 255 -7.26 -30.26 -8.44
CA GLN A 255 -5.94 -30.12 -7.84
C GLN A 255 -5.97 -29.29 -6.53
N ILE A 256 -6.73 -28.20 -6.49
CA ILE A 256 -6.88 -27.42 -5.24
C ILE A 256 -7.53 -28.29 -4.15
N ILE A 257 -8.55 -29.08 -4.49
CA ILE A 257 -9.22 -29.98 -3.54
C ILE A 257 -8.24 -31.03 -2.98
N SER A 258 -7.36 -31.60 -3.81
CA SER A 258 -6.38 -32.60 -3.38
C SER A 258 -5.32 -32.06 -2.41
N LEU A 259 -5.06 -30.74 -2.43
CA LEU A 259 -4.25 -30.03 -1.44
C LEU A 259 -5.06 -29.65 -0.19
N LEU A 260 -6.28 -29.14 -0.38
CA LEU A 260 -7.10 -28.55 0.66
C LEU A 260 -7.55 -29.60 1.69
N VAL A 261 -8.03 -30.77 1.25
CA VAL A 261 -8.56 -31.81 2.14
C VAL A 261 -7.48 -32.32 3.12
N PRO A 262 -6.27 -32.73 2.69
CA PRO A 262 -5.22 -33.14 3.63
C PRO A 262 -4.76 -32.00 4.55
N MET A 263 -4.63 -30.78 4.01
CA MET A 263 -4.27 -29.60 4.82
C MET A 263 -5.29 -29.34 5.92
N PHE A 264 -6.58 -29.48 5.62
CA PHE A 264 -7.65 -29.28 6.58
C PHE A 264 -7.60 -30.32 7.70
N VAL A 265 -7.48 -31.61 7.36
CA VAL A 265 -7.38 -32.69 8.37
C VAL A 265 -6.17 -32.49 9.29
N ILE A 266 -5.01 -32.12 8.73
CA ILE A 266 -3.80 -31.85 9.53
C ILE A 266 -3.98 -30.62 10.42
N SER A 267 -4.55 -29.55 9.89
CA SER A 267 -4.78 -28.32 10.65
C SER A 267 -5.78 -28.54 11.79
N TYR A 268 -6.81 -29.34 11.53
CA TYR A 268 -7.80 -29.74 12.53
C TYR A 268 -7.16 -30.54 13.66
N ARG A 269 -6.38 -31.59 13.34
CA ARG A 269 -5.66 -32.37 14.36
C ARG A 269 -4.73 -31.50 15.20
N ARG A 270 -3.96 -30.61 14.57
CA ARG A 270 -3.08 -29.67 15.29
C ARG A 270 -3.82 -28.71 16.22
N ALA A 271 -5.04 -28.32 15.85
CA ALA A 271 -5.86 -27.48 16.70
C ALA A 271 -6.26 -28.23 17.99
N TYR A 272 -6.64 -29.51 17.88
CA TYR A 272 -6.90 -30.37 19.03
C TYR A 272 -5.64 -30.62 19.87
N ASP A 273 -4.53 -31.04 19.25
CA ASP A 273 -3.28 -31.29 19.95
C ASP A 273 -2.79 -30.03 20.71
N LEU A 274 -2.99 -28.85 20.10
CA LEU A 274 -2.66 -27.58 20.75
C LEU A 274 -3.62 -27.27 21.90
N ALA A 275 -4.93 -27.49 21.72
CA ALA A 275 -5.93 -27.25 22.76
C ALA A 275 -5.67 -28.14 23.99
N ASP A 276 -5.48 -29.44 23.78
CA ASP A 276 -5.17 -30.42 24.84
C ASP A 276 -3.87 -30.03 25.57
N ALA A 277 -2.83 -29.65 24.82
CA ALA A 277 -1.57 -29.21 25.41
C ALA A 277 -1.68 -27.87 26.17
N MET A 278 -2.61 -26.99 25.77
CA MET A 278 -2.88 -25.74 26.47
C MET A 278 -3.63 -26.02 27.78
N GLU A 279 -4.64 -26.88 27.75
CA GLU A 279 -5.40 -27.30 28.94
C GLU A 279 -4.49 -28.02 29.95
N ALA A 280 -3.65 -28.95 29.50
CA ALA A 280 -2.68 -29.65 30.35
C ALA A 280 -1.66 -28.71 31.04
N ARG A 281 -1.41 -27.52 30.45
CA ARG A 281 -0.57 -26.46 31.04
C ARG A 281 -1.33 -25.50 31.95
N GLY A 282 -2.61 -25.76 32.23
CA GLY A 282 -3.47 -24.91 33.05
C GLY A 282 -3.90 -23.62 32.34
N TYR A 283 -3.98 -23.62 31.00
CA TYR A 283 -4.34 -22.41 30.26
C TYR A 283 -5.85 -22.16 30.27
N ILE A 284 -6.31 -21.21 31.07
CA ILE A 284 -7.74 -20.81 31.17
C ILE A 284 -8.00 -19.57 30.30
N PRO A 285 -8.72 -19.64 29.15
CA PRO A 285 -8.84 -18.52 28.20
C PRO A 285 -9.35 -17.21 28.77
N GLU A 286 -10.22 -17.26 29.78
CA GLU A 286 -10.91 -16.10 30.36
C GLU A 286 -10.20 -15.48 31.57
N SER A 287 -9.16 -16.11 32.10
CA SER A 287 -8.46 -15.61 33.28
C SER A 287 -7.59 -14.39 32.94
N GLU A 288 -7.35 -13.53 33.93
CA GLU A 288 -6.34 -12.48 33.79
C GLU A 288 -4.94 -13.09 33.63
N ARG A 289 -4.09 -12.44 32.83
CA ARG A 289 -2.78 -12.97 32.44
C ARG A 289 -1.69 -11.92 32.50
N THR A 290 -0.50 -12.36 32.85
CA THR A 290 0.73 -11.61 32.67
C THR A 290 1.29 -11.84 31.27
N THR A 291 1.95 -10.83 30.70
CA THR A 291 2.52 -10.89 29.34
C THR A 291 4.05 -10.87 29.43
N ILE A 292 4.72 -11.82 28.77
CA ILE A 292 6.19 -11.89 28.73
C ILE A 292 6.78 -10.74 27.88
N SER A 293 6.08 -10.30 26.82
CA SER A 293 6.49 -9.18 25.96
C SER A 293 6.04 -7.81 26.51
N LEU A 294 6.88 -7.23 27.37
CA LEU A 294 6.66 -5.91 27.93
C LEU A 294 7.15 -4.81 26.99
N LEU A 295 6.22 -4.24 26.22
CA LEU A 295 6.38 -2.93 25.57
C LEU A 295 6.40 -1.83 26.65
N LYS A 296 7.53 -1.14 26.81
CA LYS A 296 7.73 -0.06 27.79
C LYS A 296 7.83 1.28 27.06
N PHE A 297 7.00 2.23 27.46
CA PHE A 297 7.10 3.61 27.01
C PHE A 297 8.39 4.25 27.54
N ARG A 298 9.14 4.87 26.66
CA ARG A 298 10.31 5.70 26.97
C ARG A 298 9.90 7.17 26.93
N PHE A 299 10.72 8.04 27.52
CA PHE A 299 10.46 9.49 27.52
C PHE A 299 10.27 10.06 26.11
N VAL A 300 11.05 9.56 25.13
CA VAL A 300 10.95 9.95 23.72
C VAL A 300 9.58 9.57 23.12
N ASP A 301 8.95 8.49 23.59
CA ASP A 301 7.63 8.08 23.13
C ASP A 301 6.57 9.10 23.53
N TYR A 302 6.59 9.57 24.78
CA TYR A 302 5.68 10.60 25.26
C TYR A 302 5.84 11.91 24.49
N ILE A 303 7.08 12.37 24.28
CA ILE A 303 7.35 13.58 23.50
C ILE A 303 6.80 13.46 22.08
N SER A 304 7.09 12.34 21.40
CA SER A 304 6.62 12.16 20.01
C SER A 304 5.10 12.11 19.90
N LEU A 305 4.41 11.48 20.85
CA LEU A 305 2.96 11.41 20.86
C LEU A 305 2.32 12.77 21.13
N VAL A 306 2.83 13.51 22.13
CA VAL A 306 2.36 14.87 22.44
C VAL A 306 2.56 15.80 21.23
N LEU A 307 3.72 15.74 20.59
CA LEU A 307 4.01 16.54 19.40
C LEU A 307 3.03 16.26 18.26
N VAL A 308 2.72 14.99 17.98
CA VAL A 308 1.76 14.63 16.91
C VAL A 308 0.33 15.08 17.27
N VAL A 309 -0.08 14.93 18.52
CA VAL A 309 -1.40 15.41 18.99
C VAL A 309 -1.49 16.93 18.89
N LEU A 310 -0.42 17.66 19.23
CA LEU A 310 -0.35 19.12 19.08
C LEU A 310 -0.45 19.54 17.61
N ILE A 311 0.21 18.83 16.69
CA ILE A 311 0.07 19.10 15.25
C ILE A 311 -1.38 18.92 14.81
N LEU A 312 -2.02 17.80 15.15
CA LEU A 312 -3.39 17.53 14.75
C LEU A 312 -4.38 18.56 15.33
N THR A 313 -4.27 18.85 16.63
CA THR A 313 -5.14 19.81 17.31
C THR A 313 -4.97 21.23 16.77
N SER A 314 -3.73 21.66 16.51
CA SER A 314 -3.45 22.95 15.86
C SER A 314 -4.10 23.05 14.48
N LEU A 315 -3.99 22.01 13.65
CA LEU A 315 -4.62 21.98 12.32
C LEU A 315 -6.16 22.03 12.42
N ILE A 316 -6.76 21.33 13.38
CA ILE A 316 -8.21 21.37 13.60
C ILE A 316 -8.65 22.78 14.03
N VAL A 317 -7.94 23.40 14.98
CA VAL A 317 -8.27 24.75 15.47
C VAL A 317 -8.17 25.76 14.33
N LEU A 318 -7.08 25.73 13.57
CA LEU A 318 -6.91 26.61 12.40
C LEU A 318 -8.07 26.42 11.41
N LYS A 319 -8.50 25.17 11.17
CA LYS A 319 -9.58 24.86 10.22
C LYS A 319 -10.93 25.38 10.72
N VAL A 320 -11.19 25.26 12.02
CA VAL A 320 -12.40 25.81 12.67
C VAL A 320 -12.40 27.34 12.64
N MET A 321 -11.24 27.98 12.78
CA MET A 321 -11.07 29.43 12.67
C MET A 321 -11.22 29.96 11.23
N GLY A 322 -11.44 29.08 10.23
CA GLY A 322 -11.69 29.47 8.84
C GLY A 322 -10.42 29.79 8.05
N TYR A 323 -9.23 29.46 8.56
CA TYR A 323 -8.01 29.59 7.76
C TYR A 323 -7.99 28.55 6.64
N ALA A 324 -7.57 28.98 5.44
CA ALA A 324 -7.38 28.08 4.31
C ALA A 324 -6.10 27.24 4.51
N ILE A 325 -6.26 26.07 5.12
CA ILE A 325 -5.19 25.10 5.43
C ILE A 325 -5.33 23.89 4.55
#